data_AF-A0A498CJC0-F1
#
_entry.id   AF-A0A498CJC0-F1
#
_cell.length_a   1.000
_cell.length_b   1.000
_cell.length_c   1.000
_cell.angle_alpha   90.00
_cell.angle_beta   90.00
_cell.angle_gamma   90.00
#
_symmetry.space_group_name_H-M   'P 1'
#
loop_
_entity.id
_entity.type
_entity.pdbx_description
1 polymer ?
#
loop_
_entity_poly.entity_id
_entity_poly.type
_entity_poly.pdbx_seq_one_letter_code
_entity_poly.pdbx_strand_id
1 'polypeptide(L)' 'MNYAIIQNGVVVNMIVIAPYNTSDFPDAVPVGDKPVGIGDEYRDGKFWRDGAEVLSPTELSTVKTQGILKRIFRR' A
#
# COMPACT_ATOMS: atom_id res chain seq x y z
N MET A 1 2.15 8.03 12.26
CA MET A 1 1.89 7.57 10.86
C MET A 1 1.21 6.22 10.92
N ASN A 2 0.48 5.82 9.87
CA ASN A 2 -0.19 4.52 9.82
C ASN A 2 0.80 3.43 9.39
N TYR A 3 0.75 2.30 10.09
CA TYR A 3 1.56 1.12 9.82
C TYR A 3 0.71 -0.13 9.79
N ALA A 4 1.16 -1.12 9.03
CA ALA A 4 0.59 -2.45 8.96
C ALA A 4 1.46 -3.43 9.75
N ILE A 5 0.82 -4.29 10.55
CA ILE A 5 1.44 -5.49 11.10
C ILE A 5 1.17 -6.64 10.15
N ILE A 6 2.23 -7.32 9.73
CA ILE A 6 2.16 -8.40 8.74
C ILE A 6 2.54 -9.73 9.40
N GLN A 7 1.76 -10.76 9.14
CA GLN A 7 2.07 -12.14 9.52
C GLN A 7 1.83 -13.04 8.31
N ASN A 8 2.81 -13.89 7.98
CA ASN A 8 2.77 -14.79 6.82
C ASN A 8 2.40 -14.10 5.50
N GLY A 9 2.88 -12.86 5.30
CA GLY A 9 2.59 -12.08 4.11
C GLY A 9 1.19 -11.48 4.05
N VAL A 10 0.43 -11.47 5.15
CA VAL A 10 -0.92 -10.89 5.24
C VAL A 10 -0.96 -9.81 6.33
N VAL A 11 -1.64 -8.70 6.05
CA VAL A 11 -1.89 -7.65 7.04
C VAL A 11 -2.89 -8.15 8.07
N VAL A 12 -2.46 -8.25 9.32
CA VAL A 12 -3.29 -8.72 10.44
C VAL A 12 -3.77 -7.59 11.36
N ASN A 13 -3.09 -6.44 11.34
CA ASN A 13 -3.49 -5.28 12.13
C ASN A 13 -3.01 -3.97 11.50
N MET A 14 -3.72 -2.88 11.83
CA MET A 14 -3.39 -1.51 11.44
C MET A 14 -3.20 -0.68 12.70
N ILE A 15 -2.03 -0.05 12.84
CA ILE A 15 -1.67 0.74 14.02
C ILE A 15 -1.20 2.13 13.65
N VAL A 16 -1.30 3.05 14.61
CA VAL A 16 -0.71 4.38 14.51
C VAL A 16 0.52 4.43 15.41
N ILE A 17 1.68 4.68 14.82
CA ILE A 17 2.94 4.79 15.55
C ILE A 17 3.38 6.26 15.57
N ALA A 18 3.86 6.72 16.73
CA ALA A 18 4.47 8.04 16.87
C ALA A 18 5.97 7.98 16.52
N PRO A 19 6.58 9.06 16.00
CA PRO A 19 7.98 9.00 15.54
C PRO A 19 8.96 8.47 16.60
N TYR A 20 8.74 8.83 17.87
CA TYR A 20 9.63 8.49 18.99
C TYR A 20 9.54 7.02 19.46
N ASN A 21 8.50 6.27 19.09
CA ASN A 21 8.34 4.85 19.48
C ASN A 21 8.37 3.91 18.28
N THR A 22 8.85 4.37 17.11
CA THR A 22 8.98 3.54 15.92
C THR A 22 9.91 2.34 16.14
N SER A 23 10.91 2.47 17.00
CA SER A 23 11.84 1.39 17.37
C SER A 23 11.17 0.21 18.09
N ASP A 24 10.01 0.42 18.72
CA ASP A 24 9.31 -0.61 19.48
C ASP A 24 8.56 -1.59 18.57
N PHE A 25 8.43 -1.25 17.28
CA PHE A 25 7.70 -2.02 16.28
C PHE A 25 8.55 -2.23 15.02
N PRO A 26 9.68 -2.96 15.11
CA PRO A 26 10.65 -3.10 14.00
C PRO A 26 10.06 -3.81 12.77
N ASP A 27 9.04 -4.64 12.95
CA ASP A 27 8.38 -5.39 11.89
C ASP A 27 7.17 -4.66 11.28
N ALA A 28 6.82 -3.48 11.78
CA ALA A 28 5.68 -2.72 11.27
C ALA A 28 6.05 -2.00 9.95
N VAL A 29 5.22 -2.18 8.94
CA VAL A 29 5.46 -1.61 7.61
C VAL A 29 4.71 -0.31 7.44
N PRO A 30 5.37 0.80 7.04
CA PRO A 30 4.71 2.08 6.82
C PRO A 30 3.74 2.00 5.63
N VAL A 31 2.51 2.48 5.83
CA VAL A 31 1.45 2.41 4.82
C VAL A 31 1.37 3.69 3.97
N GLY A 32 1.80 4.82 4.53
CA GLY A 32 1.68 6.12 3.86
C GLY A 32 0.22 6.52 3.64
N ASP A 33 -0.11 6.90 2.41
CA ASP A 33 -1.45 7.30 1.95
C ASP A 33 -2.23 6.17 1.25
N LYS A 34 -1.67 4.95 1.22
CA LYS A 34 -2.32 3.79 0.60
C LYS A 34 -3.51 3.31 1.46
N PRO A 35 -4.66 2.99 0.86
CA PRO A 35 -5.84 2.50 1.58
C PRO A 35 -5.72 1.02 1.97
N VAL A 36 -4.65 0.66 2.69
CA VAL A 36 -4.37 -0.70 3.18
C VAL A 36 -5.34 -1.08 4.28
N GLY A 37 -5.76 -2.34 4.28
CA GLY A 37 -6.67 -2.93 5.25
C GLY A 37 -6.20 -4.31 5.71
N ILE A 38 -6.81 -4.79 6.79
CA ILE A 38 -6.61 -6.16 7.29
C ILE A 38 -7.08 -7.15 6.21
N GLY A 39 -6.28 -8.20 5.98
CA GLY A 39 -6.49 -9.19 4.93
C GLY A 39 -5.76 -8.88 3.61
N ASP A 40 -5.24 -7.66 3.43
CA ASP A 40 -4.39 -7.37 2.28
C ASP A 40 -3.09 -8.19 2.34
N GLU A 41 -2.62 -8.65 1.20
CA GLU A 41 -1.33 -9.32 1.09
C GLU A 41 -0.19 -8.30 1.01
N TYR A 42 0.95 -8.62 1.63
CA TYR A 42 2.19 -7.88 1.49
C TYR A 42 3.27 -8.77 0.87
N ARG A 43 3.70 -8.41 -0.33
CA ARG A 43 4.75 -9.10 -1.08
C ARG A 43 5.51 -8.10 -1.95
N ASP A 44 6.81 -8.32 -2.10
CA ASP A 44 7.70 -7.50 -2.92
C ASP A 44 7.63 -5.99 -2.61
N GLY A 45 7.49 -5.65 -1.33
CA GLY A 45 7.40 -4.26 -0.86
C GLY A 45 6.07 -3.56 -1.14
N LYS A 46 5.05 -4.31 -1.60
CA LYS A 46 3.76 -3.78 -2.06
C LYS A 46 2.59 -4.46 -1.37
N PHE A 47 1.49 -3.72 -1.28
CA PHE A 47 0.21 -4.21 -0.77
C PHE A 47 -0.69 -4.65 -1.92
N TRP A 48 -1.43 -5.73 -1.73
CA TRP A 48 -2.32 -6.31 -2.73
C TRP A 48 -3.67 -6.65 -2.10
N ARG A 49 -4.74 -6.36 -2.84
CA ARG A 49 -6.12 -6.72 -2.49
C ARG A 49 -6.76 -7.40 -3.68
N ASP A 50 -7.24 -8.63 -3.47
CA ASP A 50 -7.89 -9.43 -4.52
C ASP A 50 -7.06 -9.56 -5.82
N GLY A 51 -5.74 -9.66 -5.66
CA GLY A 51 -4.79 -9.76 -6.79
C GLY A 51 -4.43 -8.43 -7.47
N ALA A 52 -5.00 -7.30 -7.04
CA ALA A 52 -4.64 -5.96 -7.54
C ALA A 52 -3.76 -5.20 -6.54
N GLU A 53 -2.78 -4.43 -7.03
CA GLU A 53 -1.94 -3.58 -6.17
C GLU A 53 -2.79 -2.47 -5.51
N VAL A 54 -2.63 -2.32 -4.19
CA VAL A 54 -3.26 -1.25 -3.42
C VAL A 54 -2.46 0.04 -3.65
N LEU A 55 -3.03 0.89 -4.51
CA LEU A 55 -2.44 2.17 -4.89
C LEU A 55 -3.03 3.31 -4.07
N SER A 56 -2.23 4.34 -3.87
CA SER A 56 -2.68 5.58 -3.28
C SER A 56 -3.55 6.39 -4.25
N PRO A 57 -4.34 7.36 -3.76
CA PRO A 57 -5.18 8.19 -4.63
C PRO A 57 -4.39 8.91 -5.73
N THR A 58 -3.15 9.32 -5.42
CA THR A 58 -2.26 9.99 -6.35
C THR A 58 -1.77 9.01 -7.42
N GLU A 59 -1.29 7.83 -7.00
CA GLU A 59 -0.84 6.78 -7.92
C GLU A 59 -1.97 6.31 -8.87
N LEU A 60 -3.18 6.13 -8.33
CA LEU A 60 -4.38 5.80 -9.11
C LEU A 60 -4.65 6.84 -10.21
N SER A 61 -4.49 8.12 -9.89
CA SER A 61 -4.70 9.21 -10.83
C SER A 61 -3.66 9.21 -11.96
N THR A 62 -2.39 8.95 -11.62
CA THR A 62 -1.30 8.81 -12.60
C THR A 62 -1.53 7.61 -13.52
N VAL A 63 -1.87 6.43 -12.98
CA VAL A 63 -2.11 5.21 -13.77
C VAL A 63 -3.28 5.40 -14.74
N LYS A 64 -4.39 6.02 -14.29
CA LYS A 64 -5.54 6.32 -15.16
C LYS A 64 -5.13 7.25 -16.32
N THR A 65 -4.39 8.31 -16.02
CA THR A 65 -3.93 9.28 -17.03
C THR A 65 -3.03 8.62 -18.07
N GLN A 66 -2.06 7.82 -17.64
CA GLN A 66 -1.17 7.07 -18.53
C GLN A 66 -1.92 6.04 -19.39
N GLY A 67 -2.91 5.36 -18.82
CA GLY A 67 -3.78 4.43 -19.56
C GLY A 67 -4.55 5.13 -20.68
N ILE A 68 -5.09 6.33 -20.40
CA ILE A 68 -5.78 7.16 -21.38
C ILE A 68 -4.83 7.58 -22.51
N LEU A 69 -3.63 8.10 -22.17
CA LEU A 69 -2.64 8.53 -23.14
C LEU A 69 -2.17 7.36 -24.02
N LYS A 70 -1.84 6.20 -23.44
CA LYS A 70 -1.46 5.00 -24.20
C LYS A 70 -2.57 4.54 -25.15
N ARG A 71 -3.85 4.72 -24.80
CA ARG A 71 -4.97 4.38 -25.67
C ARG A 71 -5.12 5.35 -26.85
N ILE A 72 -4.85 6.63 -26.64
CA ILE A 72 -4.98 7.69 -27.66
C ILE A 72 -3.81 7.64 -28.66
N PHE A 73 -2.59 7.43 -28.18
CA PHE A 73 -1.36 7.51 -28.98
C PHE A 73 -0.89 6.17 -29.57
N ARG A 74 -1.72 5.12 -29.54
CA ARG A 74 -1.41 3.78 -30.08
C ARG A 74 -1.56 3.66 -31.62
N ARG A 75 -1.41 4.76 -32.38
CA ARG A 75 -1.40 4.73 -33.84
C ARG A 75 0.01 4.55 -34.39
#